data_AF-A0A2U3NHF7-F1
#
_entry.id   AF-A0A2U3NHF7-F1
#
_cell.length_a   1.000
_cell.length_b   1.000
_cell.length_c   1.000
_cell.angle_alpha   90.00
_cell.angle_beta   90.00
_cell.angle_gamma   90.00
#
_symmetry.space_group_name_H-M   'P 1'
#
loop_
_entity.id
_entity.type
_entity.pdbx_description
1 polymer ?
#
loop_
_entity_poly.entity_id
_entity_poly.type
_entity_poly.pdbx_seq_one_letter_code
_entity_poly.pdbx_strand_id
1 'polypeptide(L)'
;MNVGPRSWSRVCALLLGAATLLPPASAAADPTDDAFIAALQNYGIDIGDRDTTIAHGRTVCALFDKGQDSSLIALKVMKDPQLNISTKRQAGFFVGDSVASYCPQYRGSVDPSVIWLLPFPPMM
;
A
#
# COMPACT_ATOMS: atom_id res chain seq x y z
N MET A 1 43.02 13.06 2.49
CA MET A 1 43.73 13.98 1.56
C MET A 1 43.54 13.45 0.13
N ASN A 2 43.72 14.36 -0.84
CA ASN A 2 43.37 14.37 -2.26
C ASN A 2 44.01 13.29 -3.18
N VAL A 3 43.53 13.29 -4.44
CA VAL A 3 44.06 12.74 -5.72
C VAL A 3 43.64 11.28 -6.03
N GLY A 4 42.87 10.90 -7.05
CA GLY A 4 42.44 11.51 -8.32
C GLY A 4 42.72 10.52 -9.48
N PRO A 5 41.72 10.02 -10.24
CA PRO A 5 41.97 9.15 -11.39
C PRO A 5 42.10 9.96 -12.70
N ARG A 6 43.13 9.66 -13.51
CA ARG A 6 43.30 10.19 -14.87
C ARG A 6 43.81 9.12 -15.84
N SER A 7 42.93 8.69 -16.74
CA SER A 7 43.16 8.53 -18.20
C SER A 7 41.96 7.72 -18.75
N TRP A 8 41.46 7.86 -19.96
CA TRP A 8 41.49 8.86 -21.03
C TRP A 8 40.55 8.25 -22.09
N SER A 9 39.44 8.90 -22.42
CA SER A 9 38.96 9.01 -23.81
C SER A 9 37.73 9.90 -23.83
N ARG A 10 37.91 11.06 -24.47
CA ARG A 10 36.87 12.03 -24.75
C ARG A 10 36.10 11.55 -25.97
N VAL A 11 34.80 11.37 -25.82
CA VAL A 11 33.86 11.71 -26.90
C VAL A 11 32.74 12.51 -26.25
N CYS A 12 32.78 13.82 -26.48
CA CYS A 12 31.74 14.76 -26.09
C CYS A 12 30.66 14.78 -27.17
N ALA A 13 29.44 14.42 -26.81
CA ALA A 13 28.18 14.92 -27.39
C ALA A 13 27.06 14.22 -26.61
N LEU A 14 26.49 14.86 -25.59
CA LEU A 14 25.41 15.85 -25.67
C LEU A 14 24.17 15.22 -25.03
N LEU A 15 23.50 16.04 -24.21
CA LEU A 15 22.10 15.93 -23.77
C LEU A 15 21.86 15.12 -22.49
N LEU A 16 21.95 15.90 -21.41
CA LEU A 16 21.08 15.90 -20.23
C LEU A 16 20.64 14.55 -19.72
N GLY A 17 21.19 14.19 -18.55
CA GLY A 17 20.66 13.12 -17.74
C GLY A 17 19.14 13.25 -17.62
N ALA A 18 18.46 12.21 -18.10
CA ALA A 18 17.25 11.78 -17.44
C ALA A 18 17.68 11.37 -16.03
N ALA A 19 17.81 12.37 -15.15
CA ALA A 19 17.40 12.19 -13.79
C ALA A 19 15.97 11.68 -13.92
N THR A 20 15.80 10.37 -13.82
CA THR A 20 14.51 9.80 -13.49
C THR A 20 14.11 10.57 -12.25
N LEU A 21 13.18 11.50 -12.44
CA LEU A 21 12.40 12.09 -11.38
C LEU A 21 11.68 10.90 -10.76
N LEU A 22 12.37 10.16 -9.87
CA LEU A 22 11.68 9.54 -8.77
C LEU A 22 10.93 10.72 -8.15
N PRO A 23 9.59 10.70 -8.14
CA PRO A 23 8.85 11.67 -7.38
C PRO A 23 9.52 11.72 -5.99
N PRO A 24 9.87 12.90 -5.48
CA PRO A 24 10.28 12.98 -4.08
C PRO A 24 9.16 12.26 -3.31
N ALA A 25 9.54 11.39 -2.38
CA ALA A 25 8.61 10.78 -1.44
C ALA A 25 7.97 11.93 -0.65
N SER A 26 6.94 12.52 -1.24
CA SER A 26 6.22 13.64 -0.71
C SER A 26 5.45 13.07 0.46
N ALA A 27 5.71 13.60 1.65
CA ALA A 27 4.82 13.53 2.80
C ALA A 27 3.52 14.32 2.55
N ALA A 28 3.03 14.31 1.32
CA ALA A 28 1.65 14.56 0.96
C ALA A 28 0.98 13.19 1.00
N ALA A 29 -0.15 13.08 1.68
CA ALA A 29 -0.97 11.88 1.65
C ALA A 29 -1.10 11.41 0.18
N ASP A 30 -0.62 10.19 -0.09
CA ASP A 30 -0.70 9.67 -1.44
C ASP A 30 -2.19 9.55 -1.80
N PRO A 31 -2.63 9.91 -3.01
CA PRO A 31 -4.04 9.76 -3.38
C PRO A 31 -4.57 8.33 -3.16
N THR A 32 -3.68 7.33 -3.16
CA THR A 32 -4.00 5.94 -2.80
C THR A 32 -4.31 5.78 -1.31
N ASP A 33 -3.55 6.44 -0.44
CA ASP A 33 -3.79 6.42 1.01
C ASP A 33 -5.10 7.11 1.36
N ASP A 34 -5.42 8.23 0.71
CA ASP A 34 -6.70 8.92 0.91
C ASP A 34 -7.88 8.09 0.38
N ALA A 35 -7.72 7.41 -0.75
CA ALA A 35 -8.74 6.50 -1.28
C ALA A 35 -8.99 5.29 -0.35
N PHE A 36 -7.93 4.71 0.21
CA PHE A 36 -8.00 3.63 1.20
C PHE A 36 -8.80 4.08 2.44
N ILE A 37 -8.43 5.23 3.00
CA ILE A 37 -9.11 5.76 4.19
C ILE A 37 -10.57 6.12 3.88
N ALA A 38 -10.85 6.73 2.73
CA ALA A 38 -12.21 7.04 2.30
C ALA A 38 -13.06 5.78 2.12
N ALA A 39 -12.52 4.70 1.57
CA ALA A 39 -13.22 3.43 1.41
C ALA A 39 -13.59 2.82 2.77
N LEU A 40 -12.67 2.84 3.74
CA LEU A 40 -12.93 2.35 5.09
C LEU A 40 -14.00 3.18 5.81
N GLN A 41 -13.94 4.51 5.72
CA GLN A 41 -14.96 5.40 6.30
C GLN A 41 -16.32 5.20 5.63
N ASN A 42 -16.38 5.07 4.31
CA ASN A 42 -17.61 4.81 3.56
C ASN A 42 -18.24 3.47 3.94
N TYR A 43 -17.42 2.47 4.28
CA TYR A 43 -17.89 1.19 4.79
C TYR A 43 -18.39 1.27 6.25
N GLY A 44 -18.07 2.35 6.97
CA GLY A 44 -18.46 2.58 8.37
C GLY A 44 -17.43 2.08 9.39
N ILE A 45 -16.17 1.91 8.98
CA ILE A 45 -15.05 1.64 9.89
C ILE A 45 -14.57 2.99 10.44
N ASP A 46 -14.50 3.09 11.77
CA ASP A 46 -13.93 4.26 12.42
C ASP A 46 -12.41 4.27 12.23
N ILE A 47 -11.90 5.35 11.64
CA ILE A 47 -10.48 5.55 11.38
C ILE A 47 -9.99 6.50 12.46
N GLY A 48 -9.49 5.94 13.56
CA GLY A 48 -8.95 6.72 14.68
C GLY A 48 -7.75 7.55 14.26
N ASP A 49 -6.59 6.89 14.09
CA ASP A 49 -5.39 7.53 13.58
C ASP A 49 -5.12 7.11 12.13
N ARG A 50 -5.13 8.10 11.23
CA ARG A 50 -5.05 7.88 9.79
C ARG A 50 -3.70 7.27 9.39
N ASP A 51 -2.60 7.84 9.88
CA ASP A 51 -1.24 7.39 9.57
C ASP A 51 -0.99 5.97 10.08
N THR A 52 -1.46 5.65 11.28
CA THR A 52 -1.41 4.31 11.85
C THR A 52 -2.20 3.33 11.00
N THR A 53 -3.43 3.70 10.61
CA THR A 53 -4.30 2.87 9.76
C THR A 53 -3.64 2.56 8.40
N ILE A 54 -3.02 3.56 7.77
CA ILE A 54 -2.24 3.41 6.53
C ILE A 54 -1.05 2.47 6.74
N ALA A 55 -0.28 2.67 7.82
CA ALA A 55 0.86 1.81 8.13
C ALA A 55 0.44 0.34 8.34
N HIS A 56 -0.69 0.10 9.00
CA HIS A 56 -1.26 -1.23 9.13
C HIS A 56 -1.75 -1.80 7.79
N GLY A 57 -2.37 -1.00 6.94
CA GLY A 57 -2.78 -1.42 5.59
C GLY A 57 -1.59 -1.84 4.73
N ARG A 58 -0.48 -1.11 4.78
CA ARG A 58 0.79 -1.54 4.13
C ARG A 58 1.43 -2.75 4.81
N THR A 59 1.17 -2.96 6.11
CA THR A 59 1.65 -4.16 6.81
C THR A 59 0.90 -5.42 6.36
N VAL A 60 -0.39 -5.33 6.02
CA VAL A 60 -1.17 -6.45 5.45
C VAL A 60 -0.46 -7.04 4.24
N CYS A 61 0.00 -6.18 3.34
CA CYS A 61 0.84 -6.54 2.20
C CYS A 61 2.10 -7.31 2.57
N ALA A 62 2.86 -6.80 3.55
CA ALA A 62 4.07 -7.44 4.04
C ALA A 62 3.79 -8.80 4.70
N LEU A 63 2.59 -9.01 5.23
CA LEU A 63 2.17 -10.31 5.78
C LEU A 63 1.83 -11.31 4.68
N PHE A 64 1.19 -10.88 3.59
CA PHE A 64 0.98 -11.71 2.41
C PHE A 64 2.29 -12.10 1.74
N ASP A 65 3.27 -11.18 1.69
CA ASP A 65 4.61 -11.46 1.18
C ASP A 65 5.33 -12.56 1.98
N LYS A 66 5.06 -12.63 3.28
CA LYS A 66 5.53 -13.72 4.16
C LYS A 66 4.73 -15.01 4.01
N GLY A 67 3.75 -15.07 3.11
CA GLY A 67 2.89 -16.23 2.89
C GLY A 67 1.82 -16.44 3.97
N GLN A 68 1.39 -15.39 4.70
CA GLN A 68 0.26 -15.52 5.61
C GLN A 68 -1.08 -15.59 4.87
N ASP A 69 -1.98 -16.43 5.37
CA ASP A 69 -3.37 -16.45 4.93
C ASP A 69 -4.13 -15.17 5.27
N SER A 70 -5.02 -14.76 4.37
CA SER A 70 -5.92 -13.62 4.52
C SER A 70 -6.74 -13.67 5.81
N SER A 71 -7.16 -14.86 6.24
CA SER A 71 -7.88 -15.08 7.50
C SER A 71 -7.03 -14.75 8.73
N LEU A 72 -5.74 -15.13 8.73
CA LEU A 72 -4.83 -14.82 9.83
C LEU A 72 -4.48 -13.34 9.88
N ILE A 73 -4.33 -12.72 8.70
CA ILE A 73 -4.08 -11.29 8.61
C ILE A 73 -5.28 -10.49 9.12
N ALA A 74 -6.51 -10.86 8.70
CA ALA A 74 -7.72 -10.24 9.21
C ALA A 74 -7.85 -10.38 10.73
N LEU A 75 -7.55 -11.56 11.28
CA LEU A 75 -7.54 -11.75 12.74
C LEU A 75 -6.48 -10.89 13.46
N LYS A 76 -5.33 -10.65 12.83
CA LYS A 76 -4.28 -9.79 13.39
C LYS A 76 -4.72 -8.33 13.40
N VAL A 77 -5.33 -7.87 12.30
CA VAL A 77 -5.93 -6.55 12.17
C VAL A 77 -7.03 -6.33 13.21
N MET A 78 -7.90 -7.32 13.44
CA MET A 78 -8.92 -7.25 14.50
C MET A 78 -8.36 -7.21 15.92
N LYS A 79 -7.19 -7.82 16.14
CA LYS A 79 -6.53 -7.85 17.44
C LYS A 79 -5.69 -6.60 17.68
N ASP A 80 -5.55 -5.76 16.68
CA ASP A 80 -4.74 -4.56 16.79
C ASP A 80 -5.51 -3.48 17.57
N PRO A 81 -5.00 -3.04 18.73
CA PRO A 81 -5.69 -2.04 19.54
C PRO A 81 -5.64 -0.63 18.95
N GLN A 82 -4.81 -0.40 17.93
CA GLN A 82 -4.74 0.88 17.22
C GLN A 82 -5.81 0.99 16.11
N LEU A 83 -6.46 -0.12 15.76
CA LEU A 83 -7.50 -0.18 14.74
C LEU A 83 -8.86 -0.39 15.41
N ASN A 84 -9.85 0.45 15.09
CA ASN A 84 -11.23 0.30 15.58
C ASN A 84 -12.02 -0.79 14.84
N ILE A 85 -11.39 -1.93 14.56
CA ILE A 85 -11.96 -3.02 13.77
C ILE A 85 -12.53 -4.09 14.71
N SER A 86 -13.79 -3.90 15.08
CA SER A 86 -14.47 -4.79 16.05
C SER A 86 -15.15 -6.01 15.41
N THR A 87 -15.28 -6.06 14.08
CA THR A 87 -16.04 -7.13 13.38
C THR A 87 -15.19 -7.84 12.34
N LYS A 88 -15.34 -9.17 12.23
CA LYS A 88 -14.71 -9.98 11.17
C LYS A 88 -14.96 -9.44 9.77
N ARG A 89 -16.15 -8.88 9.53
CA ARG A 89 -16.51 -8.29 8.24
C ARG A 89 -15.69 -7.01 7.94
N GLN A 90 -15.50 -6.16 8.94
CA GLN A 90 -14.66 -4.96 8.83
C GLN A 90 -13.20 -5.33 8.57
N ALA A 91 -12.71 -6.38 9.24
CA ALA A 91 -11.34 -6.84 9.03
C ALA A 91 -11.11 -7.45 7.64
N GLY A 92 -12.07 -8.23 7.14
CA GLY A 92 -12.03 -8.72 5.77
C GLY A 92 -12.04 -7.60 4.74
N PHE A 93 -12.87 -6.56 4.97
CA PHE A 93 -12.91 -5.37 4.14
C PHE A 93 -11.57 -4.60 4.18
N PHE A 94 -11.02 -4.37 5.37
CA PHE A 94 -9.72 -3.72 5.56
C PHE A 94 -8.60 -4.43 4.81
N VAL A 95 -8.54 -5.76 4.91
CA VAL A 95 -7.54 -6.57 4.20
C VAL A 95 -7.77 -6.52 2.69
N GLY A 96 -9.02 -6.61 2.23
CA GLY A 96 -9.37 -6.52 0.81
C GLY A 96 -8.99 -5.17 0.20
N ASP A 97 -9.31 -4.08 0.88
CA ASP A 97 -9.00 -2.71 0.44
C ASP A 97 -7.48 -2.44 0.50
N SER A 98 -6.79 -2.94 1.52
CA SER A 98 -5.31 -2.87 1.61
C SER A 98 -4.64 -3.57 0.44
N VAL A 99 -5.12 -4.77 0.10
CA VAL A 99 -4.62 -5.53 -1.05
C VAL A 99 -4.96 -4.81 -2.36
N ALA A 100 -6.14 -4.21 -2.45
CA ALA A 100 -6.54 -3.47 -3.64
C ALA A 100 -5.72 -2.20 -3.89
N SER A 101 -5.34 -1.50 -2.82
CA SER A 101 -4.63 -0.22 -2.86
C SER A 101 -3.11 -0.41 -2.89
N TYR A 102 -2.56 -1.34 -2.10
CA TYR A 102 -1.11 -1.47 -1.91
C TYR A 102 -0.49 -2.72 -2.55
N CYS A 103 -1.25 -3.81 -2.73
CA CYS A 103 -0.72 -5.08 -3.26
C CYS A 103 -1.64 -5.78 -4.26
N PRO A 104 -1.82 -5.22 -5.46
CA PRO A 104 -2.69 -5.78 -6.48
C PRO A 104 -2.37 -7.24 -6.82
N GLN A 105 -1.13 -7.68 -6.66
CA GLN A 105 -0.69 -9.06 -6.89
C GLN A 105 -1.37 -10.10 -5.97
N TYR A 106 -1.84 -9.70 -4.79
CA TYR A 106 -2.50 -10.60 -3.83
C TYR A 106 -4.03 -10.55 -3.92
N ARG A 107 -4.61 -9.83 -4.89
CA ARG A 107 -6.07 -9.75 -5.12
C ARG A 107 -6.72 -11.12 -5.33
N GLY A 108 -5.99 -12.11 -5.85
CA GLY A 108 -6.48 -13.49 -6.00
C GLY A 108 -6.34 -14.37 -4.75
N SER A 109 -5.60 -13.91 -3.75
CA SER A 109 -5.37 -14.60 -2.47
C SER A 109 -6.32 -14.13 -1.36
N VAL A 110 -7.00 -13.02 -1.58
CA VAL A 110 -8.18 -12.61 -0.81
C VAL A 110 -9.41 -13.26 -1.43
N ASP A 111 -10.35 -13.71 -0.58
CA ASP A 111 -11.52 -14.47 -1.02
C ASP A 111 -12.26 -13.77 -2.19
N PRO A 112 -12.62 -14.46 -3.28
CA PRO A 112 -13.25 -13.84 -4.44
C PRO A 112 -14.60 -13.16 -4.13
N SER A 113 -15.19 -13.39 -2.96
CA SER A 113 -16.39 -12.68 -2.51
C SER A 113 -16.10 -11.24 -2.05
N VAL A 114 -14.87 -10.90 -1.62
CA VAL A 114 -14.50 -9.50 -1.31
C VAL A 114 -14.16 -8.69 -2.56
N ILE A 115 -13.92 -9.33 -3.71
CA ILE A 115 -13.78 -8.64 -5.01
C ILE A 115 -15.05 -7.87 -5.40
N TRP A 116 -16.23 -8.36 -4.99
CA TRP A 116 -17.51 -7.67 -5.18
C TRP A 116 -17.76 -6.53 -4.17
N LEU A 117 -16.99 -6.44 -3.09
CA LEU A 117 -17.05 -5.34 -2.11
C LEU A 117 -16.01 -4.24 -2.39
N LEU A 118 -15.11 -4.42 -3.35
CA LEU A 118 -14.15 -3.39 -3.73
C LEU A 118 -14.90 -2.23 -4.40
N PRO A 119 -14.78 -0.99 -3.88
CA PRO A 119 -15.42 0.19 -4.47
C PRO A 119 -14.83 0.61 -5.82
N PHE A 120 -13.75 -0.04 -6.27
CA PHE A 120 -13.20 0.14 -7.61
C PHE A 120 -13.73 -0.94 -8.55
N PRO A 121 -14.73 -0.65 -9.40
CA PRO A 121 -15.07 -1.53 -10.50
C PRO A 121 -13.82 -1.73 -11.39
N PRO A 122 -13.67 -2.91 -12.02
CA PRO A 122 -12.62 -3.14 -13.00
C PRO A 122 -12.85 -2.18 -14.17
N MET A 123 -12.05 -1.12 -14.24
CA MET A 123 -11.95 -0.31 -15.45
C MET A 123 -11.24 -1.19 -16.49
N MET A 124 -12.03 -1.61 -17.48
CA MET A 124 -11.67 -2.46 -18.61
C MET A 124 -10.62 -1.79 -19.50
#